data_AF-A0A933EZE3-F1
#
_entry.id   AF-A0A933EZE3-F1
#
_cell.length_a   1.000
_cell.length_b   1.000
_cell.length_c   1.000
_cell.angle_alpha   90.00
_cell.angle_beta   90.00
_cell.angle_gamma   90.00
#
_symmetry.space_group_name_H-M   'P 1'
#
loop_
_entity.id
_entity.type
_entity.pdbx_description
1 polymer ?
#
loop_
_entity_poly.entity_id
_entity_poly.type
_entity_poly.pdbx_seq_one_letter_code
_entity_poly.pdbx_strand_id
1 'polypeptide(L)'
;MNTASVAVRSDLRQEDYTRLWGIILAVAAAGLLWIFEGRAFFRKHFWGVPPPAESERVSTQFVALAFPRISKDGERFSMAPGEFQAILLELRAKGYRPVGFSDIREFYETGRKLPPKAVLIALDRDNPDSVHLADRALRRARMKAGIFLNKTPPSEPGFQRRTLTAHAI
;
A
#
# COMPACT_ATOMS: atom_id res chain seq x y z
N MET A 1 -3.51 53.40 -54.75
CA MET A 1 -4.42 52.66 -53.85
C MET A 1 -4.09 51.18 -53.98
N ASN A 2 -3.58 50.53 -52.93
CA ASN A 2 -3.55 49.07 -52.76
C ASN A 2 -3.07 48.73 -51.34
N THR A 3 -4.02 48.60 -50.42
CA THR A 3 -3.82 48.19 -49.01
C THR A 3 -4.73 47.01 -48.71
N ALA A 4 -4.52 45.88 -49.39
CA ALA A 4 -5.34 44.70 -49.21
C ALA A 4 -4.52 43.42 -49.48
N SER A 5 -3.52 43.13 -48.65
CA SER A 5 -2.83 41.83 -48.72
C SER A 5 -2.08 41.38 -47.45
N VAL A 6 -2.22 42.07 -46.31
CA VAL A 6 -1.42 41.74 -45.10
C VAL A 6 -2.23 41.02 -44.00
N ALA A 7 -3.57 41.06 -44.02
CA ALA A 7 -4.38 40.60 -42.89
C ALA A 7 -4.66 39.07 -42.82
N VAL A 8 -4.37 38.29 -43.87
CA VAL A 8 -4.84 36.89 -43.96
C VAL A 8 -3.83 35.88 -43.38
N ARG A 9 -2.59 36.29 -43.06
CA ARG A 9 -1.51 35.37 -42.69
C ARG A 9 -1.28 35.20 -41.18
N SER A 10 -1.92 36.02 -40.34
CA SER A 10 -1.77 35.95 -38.88
C SER A 10 -2.76 35.03 -38.18
N ASP A 11 -3.93 34.80 -38.77
CA ASP A 11 -5.04 34.07 -38.14
C ASP A 11 -4.74 32.56 -38.05
N LEU A 12 -4.15 31.99 -39.11
CA LEU A 12 -3.74 30.57 -39.15
C LEU A 12 -2.71 30.22 -38.07
N ARG A 13 -1.90 31.18 -37.60
CA ARG A 13 -0.89 30.95 -36.54
C ARG A 13 -1.49 30.94 -35.14
N GLN A 14 -2.65 31.56 -34.94
CA GLN A 14 -3.26 31.77 -33.62
C GLN A 14 -4.18 30.59 -33.23
N GLU A 15 -4.84 29.98 -34.22
CA GLU A 15 -5.60 28.73 -34.04
C GLU A 15 -4.69 27.53 -33.72
N ASP A 16 -3.52 27.46 -34.34
CA ASP A 16 -2.54 26.40 -34.06
C ASP A 16 -1.95 26.52 -32.65
N TYR A 17 -1.78 27.75 -32.17
CA TYR A 17 -1.25 28.03 -30.84
C TYR A 17 -2.23 27.60 -29.75
N THR A 18 -3.53 27.92 -29.89
CA THR A 18 -4.55 27.50 -28.92
C THR A 18 -4.75 25.99 -28.89
N ARG A 19 -4.66 25.32 -30.05
CA ARG A 19 -4.68 23.84 -30.12
C ARG A 19 -3.46 23.20 -29.46
N LEU A 20 -2.26 23.73 -29.72
CA LEU A 20 -1.02 23.26 -29.08
C LEU A 20 -1.06 23.44 -27.55
N TRP A 21 -1.50 24.60 -27.07
CA TRP A 21 -1.65 24.85 -25.63
C TRP A 21 -2.73 23.96 -25.00
N GLY A 22 -3.83 23.70 -25.71
CA GLY A 22 -4.86 22.75 -25.29
C GLY A 22 -4.30 21.33 -25.10
N ILE A 23 -3.48 20.86 -26.05
CA ILE A 23 -2.81 19.55 -25.94
C ILE A 23 -1.82 19.53 -24.77
N ILE A 24 -1.00 20.59 -24.60
CA ILE A 24 -0.04 20.68 -23.48
C ILE A 24 -0.78 20.64 -22.14
N LEU A 25 -1.87 21.39 -21.99
CA LEU A 25 -2.68 21.39 -20.77
C LEU A 25 -3.36 20.04 -20.54
N ALA A 26 -3.85 19.37 -21.59
CA ALA A 26 -4.44 18.04 -21.48
C ALA A 26 -3.40 16.99 -21.05
N VAL A 27 -2.18 17.04 -21.60
CA VAL A 27 -1.07 16.15 -21.21
C VAL A 27 -0.62 16.45 -19.78
N ALA A 28 -0.52 17.72 -19.39
CA ALA A 28 -0.18 18.12 -18.03
C ALA A 28 -1.26 17.66 -17.03
N ALA A 29 -2.54 17.82 -17.35
CA ALA A 29 -3.67 17.37 -16.53
C ALA A 29 -3.70 15.85 -16.40
N ALA A 30 -3.48 15.11 -17.50
CA ALA A 30 -3.37 13.65 -17.49
C ALA A 30 -2.16 13.18 -16.66
N GLY A 31 -1.02 13.87 -16.76
CA GLY A 31 0.16 13.61 -15.95
C GLY A 31 -0.10 13.84 -14.45
N LEU A 32 -0.79 14.94 -14.11
CA LEU A 32 -1.21 15.24 -12.74
C LEU A 32 -2.18 14.19 -12.19
N LEU A 33 -3.20 13.81 -12.97
CA LEU A 33 -4.13 12.73 -12.63
C LEU A 33 -3.39 11.40 -12.41
N TRP A 34 -2.39 11.08 -13.24
CA TRP A 34 -1.58 9.88 -13.07
C TRP A 34 -0.71 9.91 -11.80
N ILE A 35 -0.17 11.08 -11.44
CA ILE A 35 0.63 11.25 -10.22
C ILE A 35 -0.22 11.06 -8.97
N PHE A 36 -1.44 11.62 -8.95
CA PHE A 36 -2.34 11.57 -7.79
C PHE A 36 -3.09 10.23 -7.67
N GLU A 37 -3.70 9.74 -8.75
CA GLU A 37 -4.58 8.55 -8.72
C GLU A 37 -3.88 7.30 -9.27
N GLY A 38 -3.11 7.48 -10.35
CA GLY A 38 -2.45 6.38 -11.07
C GLY A 38 -1.45 5.63 -10.22
N ARG A 39 -0.61 6.32 -9.42
CA ARG A 39 0.37 5.64 -8.55
C ARG A 39 -0.29 4.72 -7.52
N ALA A 40 -1.44 5.10 -6.96
CA ALA A 40 -2.15 4.29 -5.98
C ALA A 40 -2.81 3.06 -6.65
N PHE A 41 -3.45 3.25 -7.81
CA PHE A 41 -4.05 2.17 -8.59
C PHE A 41 -3.01 1.18 -9.12
N PHE A 42 -1.90 1.67 -9.68
CA PHE A 42 -0.80 0.84 -10.19
C PHE A 42 -0.14 0.04 -9.07
N ARG A 43 0.03 0.62 -7.87
CA ARG A 43 0.53 -0.08 -6.68
C ARG A 43 -0.35 -1.24 -6.26
N LYS A 44 -1.67 -1.03 -6.24
CA LYS A 44 -2.64 -2.05 -5.83
C LYS A 44 -2.77 -3.15 -6.89
N HIS A 45 -2.71 -2.79 -8.17
CA HIS A 45 -2.92 -3.73 -9.28
C HIS A 45 -1.66 -4.54 -9.62
N PHE A 46 -0.49 -3.92 -9.68
CA PHE A 46 0.76 -4.61 -10.05
C PHE A 46 1.54 -5.17 -8.84
N TRP A 47 1.39 -4.59 -7.65
CA TRP A 47 2.09 -5.01 -6.43
C TRP A 47 1.17 -5.42 -5.28
N GLY A 48 -0.14 -5.55 -5.52
CA GLY A 48 -1.07 -6.09 -4.55
C GLY A 48 -0.75 -7.56 -4.23
N VAL A 49 -0.75 -7.91 -2.95
CA VAL A 49 -0.73 -9.33 -2.54
C VAL A 49 -2.02 -9.95 -3.06
N PRO A 50 -1.97 -10.98 -3.94
CA PRO A 50 -3.18 -11.56 -4.50
C PRO A 50 -4.05 -12.05 -3.33
N PRO A 51 -5.34 -11.68 -3.28
CA PRO A 51 -6.24 -12.27 -2.30
C PRO A 51 -6.25 -13.79 -2.52
N PRO A 52 -6.22 -14.60 -1.45
CA PRO A 52 -6.33 -16.05 -1.59
C PRO A 52 -7.63 -16.40 -2.31
N ALA A 53 -7.56 -17.28 -3.30
CA ALA A 53 -8.73 -17.70 -4.06
C ALA A 53 -9.78 -18.31 -3.12
N GLU A 54 -11.06 -18.03 -3.38
CA GLU A 54 -12.19 -18.53 -2.59
C GLU A 54 -12.20 -20.06 -2.49
N SER A 55 -11.83 -20.73 -3.58
CA SER A 55 -11.72 -22.19 -3.70
C SER A 55 -10.66 -22.82 -2.78
N GLU A 56 -9.71 -22.03 -2.29
CA GLU A 56 -8.62 -22.51 -1.43
C GLU A 56 -8.93 -22.29 0.07
N ARG A 57 -10.05 -21.67 0.42
CA ARG A 57 -10.41 -21.35 1.81
C ARG A 57 -11.04 -22.55 2.52
N VAL A 58 -10.21 -23.45 3.03
CA VAL A 58 -10.65 -24.68 3.70
C VAL A 58 -10.31 -24.75 5.19
N SER A 59 -9.48 -23.83 5.70
CA SER A 59 -8.96 -23.89 7.07
C SER A 59 -9.84 -23.13 8.06
N THR A 60 -9.90 -23.63 9.31
CA THR A 60 -10.55 -23.00 10.46
C THR A 60 -9.53 -22.46 11.48
N GLN A 61 -8.24 -22.48 11.14
CA GLN A 61 -7.16 -22.11 12.03
C GLN A 61 -6.22 -21.12 11.33
N PHE A 62 -5.61 -20.26 12.13
CA PHE A 62 -4.58 -19.34 11.67
C PHE A 62 -3.53 -19.14 12.76
N VAL A 63 -2.34 -18.72 12.35
CA VAL A 63 -1.26 -18.36 13.26
C VAL A 63 -1.18 -16.83 13.34
N ALA A 64 -1.19 -16.27 14.54
CA ALA A 64 -0.93 -14.87 14.77
C ALA A 64 0.51 -14.68 15.24
N LEU A 65 1.28 -13.87 14.52
CA LEU A 65 2.66 -13.52 14.85
C LEU A 65 2.73 -12.03 15.20
N ALA A 66 3.15 -11.73 16.43
CA ALA A 66 3.41 -10.38 16.87
C ALA A 66 4.91 -10.10 16.80
N PHE A 67 5.29 -9.03 16.13
CA PHE A 67 6.67 -8.59 16.00
C PHE A 67 6.90 -7.29 16.77
N PRO A 68 8.05 -7.16 17.44
CA PRO A 68 8.42 -5.93 18.12
C PRO A 68 8.74 -4.82 17.10
N ARG A 69 9.07 -3.63 17.60
CA ARG A 69 9.51 -2.50 16.79
C ARG A 69 10.69 -2.89 15.90
N ILE A 70 10.73 -2.38 14.68
CA ILE A 70 11.86 -2.57 13.76
C ILE A 70 12.77 -1.34 13.83
N SER A 71 14.05 -1.54 14.15
CA SER A 71 15.04 -0.45 14.23
C SER A 71 16.38 -0.90 13.64
N LYS A 72 17.13 0.03 13.06
CA LYS A 72 18.50 -0.22 12.58
C LYS A 72 19.54 -0.10 13.68
N ASP A 73 19.22 0.65 14.73
CA ASP A 73 20.20 1.08 15.74
C ASP A 73 20.34 0.08 16.90
N GLY A 74 19.73 -1.11 16.77
CA GLY A 74 19.86 -2.19 17.76
C GLY A 74 19.28 -1.84 19.13
N GLU A 75 18.22 -1.04 19.16
CA GLU A 75 17.54 -0.63 20.41
C GLU A 75 17.01 -1.85 21.18
N ARG A 76 16.92 -1.72 22.51
CA ARG A 76 16.34 -2.77 23.37
C ARG A 76 14.88 -3.03 22.98
N PHE A 77 14.50 -4.31 22.84
CA PHE A 77 13.19 -4.75 22.34
C PHE A 77 12.88 -4.30 20.89
N SER A 78 13.91 -4.22 20.05
CA SER A 78 13.74 -4.03 18.61
C SER A 78 14.31 -5.21 17.81
N MET A 79 13.79 -5.39 16.59
CA MET A 79 14.27 -6.38 15.62
C MET A 79 14.97 -5.68 14.45
N ALA A 80 16.04 -6.29 13.95
CA ALA A 80 16.73 -5.74 12.79
C ALA A 80 15.87 -5.92 11.52
N PRO A 81 15.87 -4.96 10.58
CA PRO A 81 15.07 -5.07 9.35
C PRO A 81 15.42 -6.30 8.50
N GLY A 82 16.69 -6.71 8.52
CA GLY A 82 17.16 -7.89 7.79
C GLY A 82 16.60 -9.19 8.35
N GLU A 83 16.53 -9.32 9.67
CA GLU A 83 15.95 -10.49 10.35
C GLU A 83 14.46 -10.59 10.08
N PHE A 84 13.74 -9.46 10.21
CA PHE A 84 12.31 -9.41 9.89
C PHE A 84 12.05 -9.81 8.44
N GLN A 85 12.83 -9.29 7.50
CA GLN A 85 12.71 -9.67 6.08
C GLN A 85 12.97 -11.16 5.85
N ALA A 86 14.00 -11.73 6.50
CA ALA A 86 14.32 -13.15 6.38
C ALA A 86 13.16 -14.03 6.87
N ILE A 87 12.57 -13.70 8.02
CA ILE A 87 11.42 -14.41 8.58
C ILE A 87 10.23 -14.37 7.60
N LEU A 88 9.92 -13.20 7.04
CA LEU A 88 8.81 -13.08 6.07
C LEU A 88 9.05 -13.90 4.80
N LEU A 89 10.28 -13.91 4.28
CA LEU A 89 10.63 -14.71 3.12
C LEU A 89 10.53 -16.20 3.41
N GLU A 90 10.95 -16.64 4.59
CA GLU A 90 10.85 -18.03 5.01
C GLU A 90 9.40 -18.48 5.19
N LEU A 91 8.55 -17.65 5.81
CA LEU A 91 7.10 -17.90 5.92
C LEU A 91 6.49 -18.08 4.53
N ARG A 92 6.82 -17.19 3.59
CA ARG A 92 6.33 -17.32 2.21
C ARG A 92 6.84 -18.60 1.54
N ALA A 93 8.13 -18.93 1.71
CA ALA A 93 8.72 -20.15 1.14
C ALA A 93 8.06 -21.42 1.69
N LYS A 94 7.67 -21.42 2.97
CA LYS A 94 6.91 -22.49 3.63
C LYS A 94 5.43 -22.54 3.23
N GLY A 95 4.97 -21.61 2.39
CA GLY A 95 3.61 -21.54 1.87
C GLY A 95 2.59 -20.91 2.82
N TYR A 96 3.05 -20.13 3.81
CA TYR A 96 2.14 -19.34 4.64
C TYR A 96 1.50 -18.22 3.83
N ARG A 97 0.19 -18.04 4.02
CA ARG A 97 -0.61 -17.05 3.30
C ARG A 97 -1.02 -15.93 4.24
N PRO A 98 -0.64 -14.68 3.95
CA PRO A 98 -0.91 -13.59 4.86
C PRO A 98 -2.41 -13.28 4.86
N VAL A 99 -3.02 -13.19 6.04
CA VAL A 99 -4.42 -12.82 6.24
C VAL A 99 -4.53 -11.48 6.93
N GLY A 100 -5.58 -10.74 6.57
CA GLY A 100 -5.84 -9.42 7.09
C GLY A 100 -6.82 -9.47 8.23
N PHE A 101 -6.85 -8.38 8.96
CA PHE A 101 -7.82 -8.12 10.00
C PHE A 101 -9.30 -8.15 9.56
N SER A 102 -9.58 -7.87 8.30
CA SER A 102 -10.90 -8.07 7.69
C SER A 102 -11.22 -9.55 7.47
N ASP A 103 -10.27 -10.34 6.97
CA ASP A 103 -10.43 -11.79 6.78
C ASP A 103 -10.71 -12.48 8.13
N ILE A 104 -10.01 -12.06 9.20
CA ILE A 104 -10.23 -12.58 10.55
C ILE A 104 -11.60 -12.18 11.09
N ARG A 105 -12.05 -10.94 10.83
CA ARG A 105 -13.39 -10.50 11.23
C ARG A 105 -14.47 -11.36 10.55
N GLU A 106 -14.39 -11.53 9.24
CA GLU A 106 -15.32 -12.36 8.48
C GLU A 106 -15.30 -13.82 8.96
N PHE A 107 -14.12 -14.35 9.29
CA PHE A 107 -14.00 -15.69 9.87
C PHE A 107 -14.81 -15.84 11.17
N TYR A 108 -14.78 -14.84 12.06
CA TYR A 108 -15.54 -14.89 13.32
C TYR A 108 -17.02 -14.54 13.16
N GLU A 109 -17.36 -13.55 12.33
CA GLU A 109 -18.73 -13.04 12.19
C GLU A 109 -19.60 -13.91 11.28
N THR A 110 -19.03 -14.40 10.17
CA THR A 110 -19.79 -15.13 9.14
C THR A 110 -19.39 -16.60 9.02
N GLY A 111 -18.35 -17.02 9.74
CA GLY A 111 -17.79 -18.37 9.61
C GLY A 111 -17.01 -18.60 8.31
N ARG A 112 -16.67 -17.53 7.57
CA ARG A 112 -15.95 -17.63 6.30
C ARG A 112 -14.57 -18.25 6.53
N LYS A 113 -14.34 -19.44 5.98
CA LYS A 113 -13.07 -20.16 6.14
C LYS A 113 -11.86 -19.36 5.66
N LEU A 114 -10.71 -19.67 6.26
CA LEU A 114 -9.43 -19.06 5.96
C LEU A 114 -8.63 -19.91 4.98
N PRO A 115 -7.69 -19.32 4.24
CA PRO A 115 -6.76 -20.10 3.42
C PRO A 115 -5.90 -21.04 4.29
N PRO A 116 -5.45 -22.20 3.76
CA PRO A 116 -4.50 -23.05 4.47
C PRO A 116 -3.23 -22.26 4.79
N LYS A 117 -2.65 -22.55 5.97
CA LYS A 117 -1.48 -21.84 6.50
C LYS A 117 -1.69 -20.32 6.58
N ALA A 118 -2.90 -19.89 6.97
CA ALA A 118 -3.21 -18.49 7.23
C ALA A 118 -2.28 -17.93 8.33
N VAL A 119 -1.63 -16.80 8.05
CA VAL A 119 -0.80 -16.08 9.01
C VAL A 119 -1.23 -14.62 9.13
N LEU A 120 -1.54 -14.19 10.35
CA LEU A 120 -1.76 -12.80 10.69
C LEU A 120 -0.45 -12.24 11.24
N ILE A 121 0.13 -11.26 10.55
CA ILE A 121 1.33 -10.56 11.00
C ILE A 121 0.89 -9.26 11.67
N ALA A 122 1.26 -9.07 12.93
CA ALA A 122 0.99 -7.86 13.70
C ALA A 122 2.31 -7.20 14.11
N LEU A 123 2.43 -5.89 13.87
CA LEU A 123 3.59 -5.11 14.31
C LEU A 123 3.21 -4.26 15.52
N ASP A 124 4.12 -4.24 16.50
CA ASP A 124 4.02 -3.42 17.68
C ASP A 124 4.57 -2.01 17.42
N ARG A 125 3.83 -1.00 17.91
CA ARG A 125 4.14 0.44 17.88
C ARG A 125 4.12 1.14 16.52
N ASP A 126 3.84 2.44 16.59
CA ASP A 126 3.53 3.33 15.48
C ASP A 126 4.67 4.31 15.13
N ASN A 127 5.90 4.03 15.53
CA ASN A 127 7.04 4.87 15.13
C ASN A 127 7.14 4.92 13.60
N PRO A 128 7.13 6.10 12.96
CA PRO A 128 7.16 6.24 11.51
C PRO A 128 8.30 5.49 10.83
N ASP A 129 9.52 5.52 11.38
CA ASP A 129 10.67 4.85 10.81
C ASP A 129 10.53 3.32 10.84
N SER A 130 10.01 2.79 11.95
CA SER A 130 9.70 1.36 12.08
C SER A 130 8.67 0.93 11.04
N VAL A 131 7.63 1.75 10.83
CA VAL A 131 6.60 1.51 9.82
C VAL A 131 7.20 1.51 8.41
N HIS A 132 8.07 2.47 8.08
CA HIS A 132 8.74 2.53 6.79
C HIS A 132 9.65 1.31 6.54
N LEU A 133 10.36 0.83 7.55
CA LEU A 133 11.20 -0.36 7.47
C LEU A 133 10.37 -1.64 7.31
N ALA A 134 9.29 -1.76 8.07
CA ALA A 134 8.35 -2.87 7.99
C ALA A 134 7.69 -2.95 6.60
N ASP A 135 7.17 -1.83 6.10
CA ASP A 135 6.51 -1.76 4.78
C ASP A 135 7.48 -2.18 3.66
N ARG A 136 8.74 -1.74 3.72
CA ARG A 136 9.77 -2.15 2.76
C ARG A 136 9.99 -3.67 2.78
N ALA A 137 10.07 -4.28 3.96
CA ALA A 137 10.27 -5.73 4.10
C ALA A 137 9.03 -6.52 3.62
N LEU A 138 7.82 -6.07 3.99
CA LEU A 138 6.55 -6.66 3.57
C LEU A 138 6.38 -6.63 2.05
N ARG A 139 6.72 -5.51 1.39
CA ARG A 139 6.69 -5.38 -0.08
C ARG A 139 7.60 -6.39 -0.76
N ARG A 140 8.84 -6.54 -0.27
CA ARG A 140 9.80 -7.52 -0.81
C ARG A 140 9.31 -8.95 -0.64
N ALA A 141 8.73 -9.25 0.52
CA ALA A 141 8.17 -10.56 0.80
C ALA A 141 6.82 -10.79 0.09
N ARG A 142 6.17 -9.77 -0.47
CA ARG A 142 4.76 -9.80 -0.93
C ARG A 142 3.82 -10.31 0.16
N MET A 143 3.99 -9.81 1.38
CA MET A 143 3.15 -10.14 2.53
C MET A 143 2.37 -8.90 3.01
N LYS A 144 1.29 -9.13 3.77
CA LYS A 144 0.52 -8.06 4.44
C LYS A 144 0.58 -8.24 5.95
N ALA A 145 0.49 -7.13 6.67
CA ALA A 145 0.47 -7.09 8.13
C ALA A 145 -0.65 -6.15 8.62
N GLY A 146 -0.85 -6.12 9.93
CA GLY A 146 -1.59 -5.09 10.64
C GLY A 146 -0.68 -4.41 11.66
N ILE A 147 -0.93 -3.15 12.01
CA ILE A 147 -0.18 -2.46 13.07
C ILE A 147 -1.18 -1.99 14.11
N PHE A 148 -0.78 -2.14 15.36
CA PHE A 148 -1.52 -1.55 16.47
C PHE A 148 -0.97 -0.16 16.71
N LEU A 149 -1.81 0.86 16.50
CA LEU A 149 -1.45 2.22 16.88
C LEU A 149 -1.85 2.43 18.33
N ASN A 150 -0.87 2.87 19.12
CA ASN A 150 -1.15 3.26 20.49
C ASN A 150 -1.61 4.72 20.45
N LYS A 151 -2.91 4.95 20.59
CA LYS A 151 -3.37 6.30 20.90
C LYS A 151 -3.08 6.50 22.38
N THR A 152 -2.11 7.33 22.70
CA THR A 152 -2.04 7.93 24.04
C THR A 152 -2.89 9.21 24.00
N PRO A 153 -4.18 9.22 24.36
CA PRO A 153 -4.74 10.41 24.97
C PRO A 153 -4.21 10.49 26.41
N PRO A 154 -4.00 11.68 26.98
CA PRO A 154 -3.51 11.83 28.36
C PRO A 154 -4.37 11.18 29.46
N SER A 155 -5.52 10.57 29.14
CA SER A 155 -6.50 10.16 30.17
C SER A 155 -7.20 8.81 29.99
N GLU A 156 -7.07 8.06 28.88
CA GLU A 156 -7.72 6.73 28.76
C GLU A 156 -6.96 5.74 27.84
N PRO A 157 -6.81 4.46 28.21
CA PRO A 157 -6.17 3.45 27.36
C PRO A 157 -7.11 3.02 26.23
N GLY A 158 -7.05 3.72 25.09
CA GLY A 158 -7.78 3.37 23.87
C GLY A 158 -6.85 3.00 22.71
N PHE A 159 -6.91 1.76 22.24
CA PHE A 159 -6.16 1.32 21.04
C PHE A 159 -6.91 1.70 19.75
N GLN A 160 -6.23 2.34 18.79
CA GLN A 160 -6.82 2.58 17.45
C GLN A 160 -6.14 1.68 16.41
N ARG A 161 -6.94 0.84 15.73
CA ARG A 161 -6.45 -0.09 14.71
C ARG A 161 -6.20 0.65 13.39
N ARG A 162 -4.99 0.56 12.83
CA ARG A 162 -4.76 0.83 11.40
C ARG A 162 -4.20 -0.42 10.73
N THR A 163 -4.86 -0.85 9.65
CA THR A 163 -4.34 -1.93 8.83
C THR A 163 -3.19 -1.37 8.00
N LEU A 164 -1.95 -1.83 8.23
CA LEU A 164 -0.86 -1.59 7.29
C LEU A 164 -0.67 -2.79 6.38
N THR A 165 -1.50 -2.78 5.35
CA THR A 165 -1.13 -3.41 4.08
C THR A 165 0.17 -2.79 3.57
N ALA A 166 0.83 -3.44 2.61
CA ALA A 166 2.05 -2.97 1.91
C ALA A 166 1.90 -1.61 1.16
N HIS A 167 0.90 -0.82 1.53
CA HIS A 167 0.35 0.35 0.88
C HIS A 167 -0.05 1.46 1.87
N ALA A 168 0.25 1.34 3.16
CA ALA A 168 -0.24 2.28 4.17
C ALA A 168 0.58 3.57 4.33
N ILE A 169 1.30 3.94 3.28
CA ILE A 169 1.87 5.28 3.06
C ILE A 169 1.71 5.65 1.59
#